data_AF-A0A6H2TZ41-F1
#
_entry.id   AF-A0A6H2TZ41-F1
#
_cell.length_a   1.000
_cell.length_b   1.000
_cell.length_c   1.000
_cell.angle_alpha   90.00
_cell.angle_beta   90.00
_cell.angle_gamma   90.00
#
_symmetry.space_group_name_H-M   'P 1'
#
loop_
_entity.id
_entity.type
_entity.pdbx_description
1 polymer ?
#
loop_
_entity_poly.entity_id
_entity_poly.type
_entity_poly.pdbx_seq_one_letter_code
_entity_poly.pdbx_strand_id
1 'polypeptide(L)'
;PGVFDHLANLQQLYMGGNQLSALPTGVFDKLTQLTILSLPDNKLKALPAGVFDKLTQLTQLNLRDNQLKSIPRGAFDNLKSLTHIWLLNNPWDCACSDILYLSGWVAQHSGIVGEGWPWRHSPDSVKCSGTNTPVRAVTEASTSPSKCP
;
A
#
# COMPACT_ATOMS: atom_id res chain seq x y z
N PRO A 1 -18.77 15.11 9.55
CA PRO A 1 -18.54 13.66 9.77
C PRO A 1 -18.02 13.04 8.47
N GLY A 2 -17.01 12.20 8.54
CA GLY A 2 -16.51 11.41 7.41
C GLY A 2 -17.53 10.37 6.96
N VAL A 3 -17.49 9.99 5.68
CA VAL A 3 -18.46 9.08 5.05
C VAL A 3 -18.53 7.69 5.72
N PHE A 4 -17.47 7.28 6.40
CA PHE A 4 -17.38 5.98 7.08
C PHE A 4 -17.41 6.07 8.61
N ASP A 5 -17.54 7.27 9.18
CA ASP A 5 -17.33 7.50 10.62
C ASP A 5 -18.30 6.73 11.52
N HIS A 6 -19.50 6.42 11.01
CA HIS A 6 -20.55 5.71 11.75
C HIS A 6 -20.55 4.19 11.51
N LEU A 7 -19.63 3.68 10.68
CA LEU A 7 -19.54 2.26 10.32
C LEU A 7 -18.57 1.50 11.26
N ALA A 8 -18.68 1.73 12.57
CA ALA A 8 -17.73 1.19 13.57
C ALA A 8 -17.61 -0.34 13.58
N ASN A 9 -18.63 -1.06 13.10
CA ASN A 9 -18.64 -2.52 13.01
C ASN A 9 -18.24 -3.08 11.63
N LEU A 10 -17.85 -2.21 10.69
CA LEU A 10 -17.50 -2.64 9.33
C LEU A 10 -16.24 -3.50 9.35
N GLN A 11 -16.35 -4.71 8.80
CA GLN A 11 -15.23 -5.66 8.73
C GLN A 11 -14.57 -5.69 7.36
N GLN A 12 -15.32 -5.44 6.29
CA GLN A 12 -14.81 -5.53 4.93
C GLN A 12 -15.25 -4.32 4.13
N LEU A 13 -14.31 -3.67 3.47
CA LEU A 13 -14.54 -2.52 2.61
C LEU A 13 -13.90 -2.74 1.24
N TYR A 14 -14.75 -2.88 0.23
CA TYR A 14 -14.35 -3.06 -1.17
C TYR A 14 -14.69 -1.79 -1.96
N MET A 15 -13.66 -1.15 -2.50
CA MET A 15 -13.75 0.07 -3.31
C MET A 15 -12.97 -0.06 -4.62
N GLY A 16 -12.74 -1.30 -5.08
CA GLY A 16 -12.02 -1.56 -6.32
C GLY A 16 -12.79 -1.16 -7.58
N GLY A 17 -12.09 -0.88 -8.68
CA GLY A 17 -12.71 -0.55 -9.97
C GLY A 17 -13.37 0.83 -10.03
N ASN A 18 -12.91 1.76 -9.18
CA ASN A 18 -13.43 3.13 -9.12
C ASN A 18 -12.43 4.12 -9.75
N GLN A 19 -12.74 5.42 -9.65
CA GLN A 19 -11.90 6.50 -10.20
C GLN A 19 -11.23 7.34 -9.11
N LEU A 20 -10.99 6.76 -7.93
CA LEU A 20 -10.40 7.47 -6.80
C LEU A 20 -8.98 7.89 -7.14
N SER A 21 -8.71 9.20 -7.10
CA SER A 21 -7.37 9.77 -7.35
C SER A 21 -6.59 10.09 -6.07
N ALA A 22 -7.31 10.21 -4.95
CA ALA A 22 -6.78 10.46 -3.62
C ALA A 22 -7.74 9.90 -2.55
N LEU A 23 -7.22 9.75 -1.34
CA LEU A 23 -8.00 9.44 -0.14
C LEU A 23 -7.97 10.66 0.79
N PRO A 24 -9.09 11.04 1.43
CA PRO A 24 -9.07 12.05 2.48
C PRO A 24 -8.24 11.58 3.68
N THR A 25 -7.55 12.50 4.35
CA THR A 25 -6.87 12.21 5.62
C THR A 25 -7.86 11.68 6.65
N GLY A 26 -7.50 10.60 7.34
CA GLY A 26 -8.30 9.99 8.40
C GLY A 26 -9.57 9.26 7.93
N VAL A 27 -9.75 9.05 6.63
CA VAL A 27 -10.98 8.45 6.06
C VAL A 27 -11.33 7.06 6.64
N PHE A 28 -10.35 6.33 7.17
CA PHE A 28 -10.54 5.00 7.77
C PHE A 28 -10.39 4.97 9.30
N ASP A 29 -10.20 6.12 9.96
CA ASP A 29 -9.81 6.16 11.39
C ASP A 29 -10.84 5.54 12.34
N LYS A 30 -12.11 5.51 11.94
CA LYS A 30 -13.21 4.93 12.73
C LYS A 30 -13.46 3.45 12.44
N LEU A 31 -12.80 2.88 11.43
CA LEU A 31 -12.99 1.50 10.99
C LEU A 31 -12.08 0.53 11.74
N THR A 32 -12.10 0.57 13.08
CA THR A 32 -11.15 -0.19 13.92
C THR A 32 -11.39 -1.70 13.89
N GLN A 33 -12.56 -2.16 13.43
CA GLN A 33 -12.93 -3.57 13.24
C GLN A 33 -12.64 -4.10 11.82
N LEU A 34 -12.03 -3.29 10.95
CA LEU A 34 -11.80 -3.65 9.56
C LEU A 34 -10.72 -4.73 9.44
N THR A 35 -11.04 -5.82 8.75
CA THR A 35 -10.16 -6.95 8.47
C THR A 35 -9.74 -7.02 7.00
N ILE A 36 -10.52 -6.46 6.08
CA ILE A 36 -10.23 -6.39 4.64
C ILE A 36 -10.46 -4.97 4.12
N LEU A 37 -9.43 -4.39 3.50
CA LEU A 37 -9.51 -3.14 2.74
C LEU A 37 -9.02 -3.38 1.31
N SER A 38 -9.92 -3.20 0.35
CA SER A 38 -9.63 -3.43 -1.06
C SER A 38 -9.85 -2.18 -1.89
N LEU A 39 -8.76 -1.64 -2.45
CA LEU A 39 -8.70 -0.45 -3.30
C LEU A 39 -8.09 -0.70 -4.71
N PRO A 40 -8.15 -1.92 -5.30
CA PRO A 40 -7.51 -2.18 -6.58
C PRO A 40 -8.16 -1.40 -7.72
N ASP A 41 -7.48 -1.29 -8.86
CA ASP A 41 -8.07 -0.73 -10.08
C ASP A 41 -8.66 0.67 -9.86
N ASN A 42 -7.86 1.55 -9.25
CA ASN A 42 -8.17 2.96 -9.00
C ASN A 42 -7.06 3.85 -9.60
N LYS A 43 -7.06 5.15 -9.29
CA LYS A 43 -6.11 6.13 -9.82
C LYS A 43 -5.28 6.79 -8.71
N LEU A 44 -5.11 6.12 -7.55
CA LEU A 44 -4.44 6.70 -6.39
C LEU A 44 -2.98 7.00 -6.74
N LYS A 45 -2.59 8.27 -6.60
CA LYS A 45 -1.22 8.74 -6.88
C LYS A 45 -0.33 8.77 -5.65
N ALA A 46 -0.95 8.94 -4.49
CA ALA A 46 -0.30 8.97 -3.19
C ALA A 46 -1.31 8.54 -2.12
N LEU A 47 -0.79 8.17 -0.94
CA LEU A 47 -1.58 7.89 0.25
C LEU A 47 -1.32 8.98 1.29
N PRO A 48 -2.34 9.45 2.02
CA PRO A 48 -2.12 10.31 3.18
C PRO A 48 -1.25 9.60 4.23
N ALA A 49 -0.37 10.35 4.89
CA ALA A 49 0.36 9.83 6.04
C ALA A 49 -0.61 9.35 7.12
N GLY A 50 -0.35 8.17 7.70
CA GLY A 50 -1.17 7.57 8.74
C GLY A 50 -2.54 7.05 8.32
N VAL A 51 -2.86 6.98 7.01
CA VAL A 51 -4.18 6.55 6.51
C VAL A 51 -4.62 5.15 6.99
N PHE A 52 -3.67 4.32 7.42
CA PHE A 52 -3.94 2.97 7.93
C PHE A 52 -3.67 2.79 9.43
N ASP A 53 -3.29 3.84 10.16
CA ASP A 53 -2.78 3.74 11.53
C ASP A 53 -3.78 3.14 12.53
N LYS A 54 -5.09 3.30 12.28
CA LYS A 54 -6.15 2.79 13.16
C LYS A 54 -6.62 1.38 12.78
N LEU A 55 -6.13 0.81 11.68
CA LEU A 55 -6.58 -0.47 11.13
C LEU A 55 -5.79 -1.65 11.72
N THR A 56 -5.72 -1.74 13.04
CA THR A 56 -4.87 -2.72 13.73
C THR A 56 -5.32 -4.17 13.54
N GLN A 57 -6.58 -4.40 13.13
CA GLN A 57 -7.15 -5.72 12.84
C GLN A 57 -7.08 -6.09 11.34
N LEU A 58 -6.48 -5.24 10.50
CA LEU A 58 -6.45 -5.46 9.06
C LEU A 58 -5.59 -6.67 8.72
N THR A 59 -6.18 -7.65 8.03
CA THR A 59 -5.52 -8.87 7.59
C THR A 59 -5.19 -8.86 6.11
N GLN A 60 -6.00 -8.16 5.30
CA GLN A 60 -5.83 -8.06 3.86
C GLN A 60 -5.89 -6.61 3.39
N LEU A 61 -4.85 -6.17 2.68
CA LEU A 61 -4.76 -4.85 2.08
C LEU A 61 -4.46 -4.97 0.58
N ASN A 62 -5.39 -4.52 -0.25
CA ASN A 62 -5.21 -4.57 -1.70
C ASN A 62 -5.06 -3.16 -2.29
N LEU A 63 -3.86 -2.83 -2.76
CA LEU A 63 -3.49 -1.55 -3.37
C LEU A 63 -2.97 -1.71 -4.81
N ARG A 64 -3.13 -2.90 -5.42
CA ARG A 64 -2.66 -3.16 -6.78
C ARG A 64 -3.35 -2.26 -7.80
N ASP A 65 -2.79 -2.20 -9.01
CA ASP A 65 -3.44 -1.56 -10.16
C ASP A 65 -3.85 -0.10 -9.83
N ASN A 66 -2.90 0.67 -9.30
CA ASN A 66 -3.04 2.09 -8.97
C ASN A 66 -1.87 2.90 -9.60
N GLN A 67 -1.68 4.15 -9.20
CA GLN A 67 -0.65 5.05 -9.73
C GLN A 67 0.35 5.48 -8.64
N LEU A 68 0.54 4.63 -7.63
CA LEU A 68 1.43 4.92 -6.50
C LEU A 68 2.89 4.86 -6.94
N LYS A 69 3.64 5.90 -6.57
CA LYS A 69 5.10 5.96 -6.82
C LYS A 69 5.92 5.59 -5.59
N SER A 70 5.38 5.80 -4.40
CA SER A 70 6.01 5.47 -3.12
C SER A 70 4.91 5.23 -2.08
N ILE A 71 5.31 4.77 -0.89
CA ILE A 71 4.44 4.65 0.28
C ILE A 71 4.98 5.59 1.35
N PRO A 72 4.13 6.39 2.03
CA PRO A 72 4.57 7.23 3.14
C PRO A 72 5.32 6.42 4.20
N ARG A 73 6.40 6.97 4.73
CA ARG A 73 7.18 6.31 5.78
C ARG A 73 6.27 5.95 6.95
N GLY A 74 6.33 4.68 7.35
CA GLY A 74 5.57 4.15 8.47
C GLY A 74 4.12 3.77 8.18
N ALA A 75 3.62 3.92 6.94
CA ALA A 75 2.20 3.71 6.62
C ALA A 75 1.67 2.30 6.96
N PHE A 76 2.54 1.29 7.04
CA PHE A 76 2.17 -0.09 7.37
C PHE A 76 2.57 -0.50 8.79
N ASP A 77 3.21 0.37 9.57
CA ASP A 77 3.85 -0.02 10.83
C ASP A 77 2.84 -0.49 11.88
N ASN A 78 1.60 0.01 11.86
CA ASN A 78 0.53 -0.36 12.78
C ASN A 78 -0.31 -1.56 12.30
N LEU A 79 -0.07 -2.09 11.10
CA LEU A 79 -0.82 -3.21 10.52
C LEU A 79 -0.32 -4.56 11.05
N LYS A 80 -0.38 -4.76 12.37
CA LYS A 80 0.20 -5.93 13.06
C LYS A 80 -0.46 -7.27 12.71
N SER A 81 -1.70 -7.26 12.22
CA SER A 81 -2.45 -8.45 11.81
C SER A 81 -2.36 -8.75 10.32
N LEU A 82 -1.57 -8.00 9.55
CA LEU A 82 -1.54 -8.12 8.10
C LEU A 82 -0.93 -9.45 7.66
N THR A 83 -1.63 -10.18 6.81
CA THR A 83 -1.21 -11.50 6.28
C THR A 83 -1.14 -11.54 4.77
N HIS A 84 -1.84 -10.63 4.08
CA HIS A 84 -1.86 -10.57 2.63
C HIS A 84 -1.85 -9.11 2.17
N ILE A 85 -0.88 -8.76 1.33
CA ILE A 85 -0.82 -7.47 0.68
C ILE A 85 -0.57 -7.62 -0.82
N TRP A 86 -1.27 -6.80 -1.61
CA TRP A 86 -1.10 -6.69 -3.05
C TRP A 86 -0.63 -5.28 -3.40
N LEU A 87 0.54 -5.19 -4.01
CA LEU A 87 1.21 -3.93 -4.40
C LEU A 87 1.62 -3.89 -5.87
N LEU A 88 1.43 -4.98 -6.60
CA LEU A 88 1.77 -5.09 -8.02
C LEU A 88 1.05 -4.04 -8.87
N ASN A 89 1.56 -3.81 -10.08
CA ASN A 89 0.99 -2.87 -11.05
C ASN A 89 0.78 -1.46 -10.47
N ASN A 90 1.83 -0.95 -9.82
CA ASN A 90 1.98 0.46 -9.49
C ASN A 90 3.33 0.95 -10.06
N PRO A 91 3.41 2.20 -10.55
CA PRO A 91 4.62 2.75 -11.14
C PRO A 91 5.62 3.20 -10.06
N TRP A 92 6.11 2.26 -9.24
CA TRP A 92 7.03 2.53 -8.13
C TRP A 92 8.29 3.27 -8.60
N ASP A 93 8.53 4.45 -8.06
CA ASP A 93 9.67 5.29 -8.39
C ASP A 93 10.87 4.90 -7.52
N CYS A 94 11.69 3.99 -8.06
CA CYS A 94 12.86 3.49 -7.36
C CYS A 94 14.11 4.38 -7.48
N ALA A 95 14.02 5.51 -8.17
CA ALA A 95 15.13 6.47 -8.26
C ALA A 95 15.07 7.49 -7.10
N CYS A 96 13.87 7.85 -6.66
CA CYS A 96 13.64 8.69 -5.49
C CYS A 96 13.90 7.95 -4.17
N SER A 97 14.49 8.62 -3.18
CA SER A 97 14.76 8.05 -1.85
C SER A 97 13.52 7.70 -1.03
N ASP A 98 12.35 8.25 -1.35
CA ASP A 98 11.09 7.94 -0.65
C ASP A 98 10.68 6.47 -0.78
N ILE A 99 11.21 5.76 -1.79
CA ILE A 99 10.97 4.33 -1.98
C ILE A 99 11.57 3.47 -0.87
N LEU A 100 12.56 3.96 -0.13
CA LEU A 100 13.37 3.16 0.79
C LEU A 100 12.54 2.53 1.91
N TYR A 101 11.49 3.22 2.36
CA TYR A 101 10.53 2.63 3.30
C TYR A 101 9.88 1.38 2.71
N LEU A 102 9.32 1.49 1.50
CA LEU A 102 8.65 0.38 0.84
C LEU A 102 9.62 -0.75 0.51
N SER A 103 10.81 -0.44 -0.01
CA SER A 103 11.85 -1.43 -0.31
C SER A 103 12.19 -2.27 0.93
N GLY A 104 12.56 -1.60 2.03
CA GLY A 104 12.90 -2.27 3.28
C GLY A 104 11.73 -3.06 3.85
N TRP A 105 10.52 -2.49 3.81
CA TRP A 105 9.32 -3.16 4.33
C TRP A 105 8.99 -4.43 3.53
N VAL A 106 9.02 -4.39 2.19
CA VAL A 106 8.76 -5.57 1.34
C VAL A 106 9.86 -6.62 1.51
N ALA A 107 11.12 -6.21 1.68
CA ALA A 107 12.21 -7.14 1.97
C ALA A 107 12.01 -7.87 3.30
N GLN A 108 11.59 -7.16 4.36
CA GLN A 108 11.35 -7.73 5.68
C GLN A 108 10.07 -8.58 5.75
N HIS A 109 9.03 -8.22 4.99
CA HIS A 109 7.71 -8.85 5.04
C HIS A 109 7.39 -9.63 3.76
N SER A 110 8.40 -10.17 3.09
CA SER A 110 8.23 -10.82 1.78
C SER A 110 7.22 -11.97 1.80
N GLY A 111 7.07 -12.66 2.94
CA GLY A 111 6.15 -13.79 3.10
C GLY A 111 4.66 -13.44 2.96
N ILE A 112 4.28 -12.16 3.09
CA ILE A 112 2.88 -11.71 3.00
C ILE A 112 2.59 -10.89 1.73
N VAL A 113 3.60 -10.68 0.88
CA VAL A 113 3.49 -9.92 -0.37
C VAL A 113 3.18 -10.89 -1.52
N GLY A 114 2.12 -10.60 -2.27
CA GLY A 114 1.72 -11.49 -3.35
C GLY A 114 0.76 -10.89 -4.36
N GLU A 115 0.24 -11.77 -5.21
CA GLU A 115 -0.58 -11.41 -6.36
C GLU A 115 -1.74 -12.39 -6.60
N GLY A 116 -2.64 -12.02 -7.51
CA GLY A 116 -3.76 -12.86 -7.93
C GLY A 116 -4.91 -12.93 -6.93
N TRP A 117 -6.02 -13.52 -7.38
CA TRP A 117 -7.18 -13.86 -6.57
C TRP A 117 -7.64 -15.28 -6.95
N PRO A 118 -7.48 -16.30 -6.08
CA PRO A 118 -6.94 -16.24 -4.71
C PRO A 118 -5.47 -15.82 -4.64
N TRP A 119 -5.04 -15.32 -3.47
CA TRP A 119 -3.68 -14.82 -3.23
C TRP A 119 -2.63 -15.92 -3.47
N ARG A 120 -1.52 -15.52 -4.10
CA ARG A 120 -0.33 -16.34 -4.28
C ARG A 120 0.91 -15.55 -3.87
N HIS A 121 1.80 -16.18 -3.12
CA HIS A 121 3.07 -15.60 -2.69
C HIS A 121 3.91 -15.16 -3.92
N SER A 122 4.23 -13.88 -3.99
CA SER A 122 4.95 -13.28 -5.13
C SER A 122 5.60 -11.96 -4.70
N PRO A 123 6.65 -11.99 -3.86
CA PRO A 123 7.29 -10.77 -3.34
C PRO A 123 7.99 -9.94 -4.42
N ASP A 124 8.39 -10.56 -5.54
CA ASP A 124 9.00 -9.88 -6.69
C ASP A 124 7.98 -9.28 -7.67
N SER A 125 6.68 -9.40 -7.40
CA SER A 125 5.62 -8.75 -8.19
C SER A 125 5.62 -7.22 -8.04
N VAL A 126 6.22 -6.70 -6.96
CA VAL A 126 6.38 -5.27 -6.70
C VAL A 126 7.62 -4.78 -7.46
N LYS A 127 7.42 -4.14 -8.61
CA LYS A 127 8.50 -3.79 -9.55
C LYS A 127 8.69 -2.29 -9.72
N CYS A 128 9.95 -1.88 -9.80
CA CYS A 128 10.35 -0.53 -10.13
C CYS A 128 9.92 -0.13 -11.55
N SER A 129 9.33 1.06 -11.66
CA SER A 129 9.02 1.67 -12.94
C SER A 129 10.29 1.92 -13.74
N GLY A 130 10.28 1.59 -15.02
CA GLY A 130 11.39 1.79 -15.95
C GLY A 130 12.46 0.69 -15.94
N THR A 131 12.81 0.12 -14.79
CA THR A 131 13.84 -0.96 -14.72
C THR A 131 13.27 -2.36 -14.61
N ASN A 132 12.01 -2.51 -14.20
CA ASN A 132 11.38 -3.81 -13.88
C ASN A 132 12.09 -4.63 -12.79
N THR A 133 13.02 -4.02 -12.04
CA THR A 133 13.69 -4.66 -10.91
C THR A 133 12.75 -4.77 -9.71
N PRO A 134 12.84 -5.82 -8.87
CA PRO A 134 12.04 -5.89 -7.65
C PRO A 134 12.32 -4.71 -6.71
N VAL A 135 11.26 -4.09 -6.18
CA VAL A 135 11.36 -2.98 -5.23
C VAL A 135 12.15 -3.38 -3.98
N ARG A 136 11.97 -4.61 -3.50
CA ARG A 136 12.70 -5.15 -2.32
C ARG A 136 14.21 -5.27 -2.49
N ALA A 137 14.72 -5.13 -3.72
CA ALA A 137 16.16 -5.16 -4.01
C ALA A 137 16.77 -3.75 -4.07
N VAL A 138 15.97 -2.69 -3.96
CA VAL A 138 16.43 -1.31 -4.03
C VAL A 138 17.13 -0.92 -2.73
N THR A 139 18.30 -0.31 -2.85
CA THR A 139 19.09 0.16 -1.71
C THR A 139 19.38 1.65 -1.82
N GLU A 140 19.82 2.26 -0.73
CA GLU A 140 20.17 3.69 -0.67
C GLU A 140 21.17 4.09 -1.78
N ALA A 141 22.12 3.21 -2.08
CA ALA A 141 23.16 3.42 -3.11
C ALA A 141 22.60 3.66 -4.52
N SER A 142 21.39 3.17 -4.82
CA SER A 142 20.71 3.35 -6.11
C SER A 142 19.69 4.49 -6.15
N THR A 143 19.42 5.13 -4.99
CA THR A 143 18.41 6.17 -4.83
C THR A 143 19.03 7.55 -4.61
N SER A 144 18.26 8.62 -4.78
CA SER A 144 18.69 9.97 -4.40
C SER A 144 17.49 10.88 -4.05
N PRO A 145 17.59 11.71 -2.99
CA PRO A 145 16.59 12.75 -2.71
C PRO A 145 16.43 13.76 -3.85
N SER A 146 17.50 14.02 -4.61
CA SER A 146 17.48 14.94 -5.75
C SER A 146 16.65 14.44 -6.95
N LYS A 147 16.29 13.14 -6.94
CA LYS A 147 15.47 12.51 -7.98
C LYS A 147 14.00 12.37 -7.56
N CYS A 148 13.64 12.90 -6.39
CA CYS A 148 12.25 12.96 -5.94
C CYS A 148 11.51 14.14 -6.59
N PRO A 149 10.22 13.98 -6.92
CA PRO A 149 9.39 15.03 -7.53
C PRO A 149 9.10 16.21 -6.60
#